data_AF-A0A1F5AKQ8-F1
#
_entry.id   AF-A0A1F5AKQ8-F1
#
_cell.length_a   1.000
_cell.length_b   1.000
_cell.length_c   1.000
_cell.angle_alpha   90.00
_cell.angle_beta   90.00
_cell.angle_gamma   90.00
#
_symmetry.space_group_name_H-M   'P 1'
#
loop_
_entity.id
_entity.type
_entity.pdbx_description
1 polymer ?
#
loop_
_entity_poly.entity_id
_entity_poly.type
_entity_poly.pdbx_seq_one_letter_code
_entity_poly.pdbx_strand_id
1 'polypeptide(L)'
;MSEEDKMKRKALLAGALFLSFGVIGLLGQIASTQGPEGAVLTGTWYWETVMPTGGALPSVLVFHSDGTVVASGGIAFGGTPTNIFRYTPFQGVWERIGPHEFRATFYSLRFDGASGLLVGVARKRTQFWFVGDFDHFAGTMRLDVLPCTSPVTCPDPLSAPVDAWQPFNPPPAPTEVSIHAARISSVPY
;
A
#
# COMPACT_ATOMS: atom_id res chain seq x y z
N MET A 1 4.69 -30.41 54.24
CA MET A 1 4.77 -30.44 52.76
C MET A 1 6.24 -30.40 52.38
N SER A 2 6.74 -31.47 51.77
CA SER A 2 8.17 -31.67 51.50
C SER A 2 8.72 -30.61 50.53
N GLU A 3 10.01 -30.29 50.62
CA GLU A 3 10.74 -29.48 49.62
C GLU A 3 10.53 -30.04 48.19
N GLU A 4 10.42 -31.36 48.07
CA GLU A 4 10.15 -32.06 46.82
C GLU A 4 8.77 -31.74 46.24
N ASP A 5 7.75 -31.59 47.08
CA ASP A 5 6.39 -31.20 46.66
C ASP A 5 6.34 -29.75 46.19
N LYS A 6 7.11 -28.86 46.83
CA LYS A 6 7.22 -27.45 46.39
C LYS A 6 7.89 -27.35 45.02
N MET A 7 8.89 -28.18 44.75
CA MET A 7 9.64 -28.17 43.49
C MET A 7 8.80 -28.72 42.33
N LYS A 8 8.08 -29.84 42.55
CA LYS A 8 7.15 -30.43 41.56
C LYS A 8 6.01 -29.47 41.21
N ARG A 9 5.47 -28.75 42.21
CA ARG A 9 4.40 -27.76 41.99
C ARG A 9 4.87 -26.54 41.21
N LYS A 10 6.11 -26.08 41.42
CA LYS A 10 6.73 -24.98 40.65
C LYS A 10 7.03 -25.39 39.20
N ALA A 11 7.51 -26.61 38.99
CA ALA A 11 7.77 -27.14 37.64
C ALA A 11 6.47 -27.33 36.82
N LEU A 12 5.40 -27.82 37.46
CA LEU A 12 4.07 -27.94 36.84
C LEU A 12 3.47 -26.57 36.47
N LEU A 13 3.64 -25.55 37.32
CA LEU A 13 3.18 -24.18 37.04
C LEU A 13 3.96 -23.53 35.89
N ALA A 14 5.27 -23.78 35.76
CA ALA A 14 6.08 -23.28 34.66
C ALA A 14 5.73 -23.95 33.31
N GLY A 15 5.48 -25.27 33.31
CA GLY A 15 5.06 -25.99 32.11
C GLY A 15 3.66 -25.58 31.61
N ALA A 16 2.73 -25.30 32.53
CA ALA A 16 1.41 -24.78 32.18
C ALA A 16 1.46 -23.36 31.59
N LEU A 17 2.36 -22.50 32.09
CA LEU A 17 2.52 -21.14 31.55
C LEU A 17 3.08 -21.13 30.12
N PHE A 18 4.03 -22.01 29.80
CA PHE A 18 4.60 -22.10 28.44
C PHE A 18 3.60 -22.63 27.41
N LEU A 19 2.69 -23.53 27.80
CA LEU A 19 1.62 -24.00 26.92
C LEU A 19 0.56 -22.92 26.65
N SER A 20 0.30 -22.01 27.59
CA SER A 20 -0.64 -20.89 27.38
C SER A 20 -0.08 -19.77 26.47
N PHE A 21 1.24 -19.56 26.42
CA PHE A 21 1.84 -18.57 25.50
C PHE A 21 2.18 -19.16 24.12
N GLY A 22 2.43 -20.47 24.01
CA GLY A 22 2.75 -21.13 22.73
C GLY A 22 1.57 -21.25 21.75
N VAL A 23 0.33 -21.25 22.23
CA VAL A 23 -0.87 -21.33 21.36
C VAL A 23 -1.28 -19.98 20.77
N ILE A 24 -0.86 -18.87 21.38
CA ILE A 24 -1.20 -17.52 20.89
C ILE A 24 -0.43 -17.19 19.58
N GLY A 25 0.71 -17.83 19.33
CA GLY A 25 1.47 -17.68 18.07
C GLY A 25 0.99 -18.59 16.92
N LEU A 26 0.15 -19.59 17.19
CA LEU A 26 -0.37 -20.54 16.19
C LEU A 26 -1.77 -20.19 15.67
N LEU A 27 -2.37 -19.10 16.17
CA LEU A 27 -3.57 -18.46 15.61
C LEU A 27 -3.20 -17.23 14.78
N GLY A 28 -1.98 -17.21 14.23
CA GLY A 28 -1.62 -16.29 13.16
C GLY A 28 -2.50 -16.56 11.95
N GLN A 29 -3.29 -15.54 11.60
CA GLN A 29 -4.23 -15.46 10.48
C GLN A 29 -5.62 -16.07 10.75
N ILE A 30 -6.47 -15.27 11.41
CA ILE A 30 -7.86 -15.20 10.96
C ILE A 30 -7.78 -14.66 9.53
N ALA A 31 -7.83 -15.57 8.56
CA ALA A 31 -8.16 -15.26 7.18
C ALA A 31 -9.39 -14.34 7.22
N SER A 32 -9.30 -13.18 6.55
CA SER A 32 -10.25 -12.09 6.67
C SER A 32 -11.69 -12.61 6.76
N THR A 33 -12.34 -12.44 7.91
CA THR A 33 -13.76 -12.77 8.04
C THR A 33 -14.54 -11.87 7.10
N GLN A 34 -14.95 -12.46 5.98
CA GLN A 34 -15.80 -11.86 4.98
C GLN A 34 -17.22 -11.79 5.53
N GLY A 35 -17.77 -10.59 5.62
CA GLY A 35 -19.19 -10.42 5.92
C GLY A 35 -20.03 -10.54 4.66
N PRO A 36 -21.37 -10.64 4.80
CA PRO A 36 -22.31 -10.49 3.67
C PRO A 36 -22.16 -9.15 2.93
N GLU A 37 -21.44 -8.19 3.52
CA GLU A 37 -21.14 -6.87 2.97
C GLU A 37 -19.97 -6.86 1.96
N GLY A 38 -19.31 -8.00 1.75
CA GLY A 38 -18.26 -8.17 0.75
C GLY A 38 -16.84 -8.16 1.33
N ALA A 39 -15.87 -7.92 0.46
CA ALA A 39 -14.49 -8.25 0.74
C ALA A 39 -13.74 -7.18 1.55
N VAL A 40 -12.89 -7.59 2.49
CA VAL A 40 -12.15 -6.69 3.39
C VAL A 40 -10.83 -6.24 2.76
N LEU A 41 -10.69 -4.93 2.47
CA LEU A 41 -9.47 -4.36 1.87
C LEU A 41 -8.35 -4.06 2.88
N THR A 42 -8.69 -3.80 4.13
CA THR A 42 -7.74 -3.29 5.13
C THR A 42 -6.58 -4.23 5.41
N GLY A 43 -5.43 -3.65 5.75
CA GLY A 43 -4.19 -4.36 6.00
C GLY A 43 -3.04 -3.91 5.09
N THR A 44 -1.99 -4.72 5.07
CA THR A 44 -0.76 -4.45 4.32
C THR A 44 -0.70 -5.33 3.07
N TRP A 45 -0.29 -4.75 1.96
CA TRP A 45 -0.30 -5.36 0.63
C TRP A 45 1.03 -5.16 -0.07
N TYR A 46 1.53 -6.21 -0.70
CA TYR A 46 2.58 -6.12 -1.70
C TYR A 46 1.94 -5.81 -3.04
N TRP A 47 2.43 -4.80 -3.73
CA TRP A 47 1.80 -4.24 -4.91
C TRP A 47 2.82 -4.07 -6.02
N GLU A 48 2.47 -4.57 -7.20
CA GLU A 48 3.28 -4.52 -8.39
C GLU A 48 2.60 -3.67 -9.44
N THR A 49 3.29 -2.61 -9.86
CA THR A 49 2.89 -1.84 -11.05
C THR A 49 3.61 -2.41 -12.26
N VAL A 50 2.87 -3.01 -13.19
CA VAL A 50 3.42 -3.61 -14.39
C VAL A 50 3.79 -2.51 -15.38
N MET A 51 5.07 -2.39 -15.65
CA MET A 51 5.61 -1.46 -16.62
C MET A 51 5.37 -1.99 -18.04
N PRO A 52 5.19 -1.10 -19.03
CA PRO A 52 4.91 -1.50 -20.41
C PRO A 52 6.00 -2.37 -21.04
N THR A 53 7.23 -2.23 -20.54
CA THR A 53 8.40 -2.98 -20.99
C THR A 53 8.53 -4.37 -20.37
N GLY A 54 7.54 -4.81 -19.59
CA GLY A 54 7.47 -6.17 -19.03
C GLY A 54 8.12 -6.37 -17.65
N GLY A 55 8.55 -5.30 -16.98
CA GLY A 55 9.01 -5.34 -15.58
C GLY A 55 7.93 -4.88 -14.59
N ALA A 56 8.12 -5.11 -13.29
CA ALA A 56 7.21 -4.64 -12.24
C ALA A 56 7.92 -3.72 -11.25
N LEU A 57 7.24 -2.64 -10.85
CA LEU A 57 7.70 -1.78 -9.76
C LEU A 57 7.03 -2.19 -8.45
N PRO A 58 7.80 -2.69 -7.46
CA PRO A 58 7.25 -3.11 -6.19
C PRO A 58 6.88 -1.91 -5.32
N SER A 59 5.80 -2.05 -4.56
CA SER A 59 5.33 -1.11 -3.54
C SER A 59 4.72 -1.89 -2.38
N VAL A 60 4.75 -1.29 -1.19
CA VAL A 60 4.00 -1.74 -0.02
C VAL A 60 2.92 -0.70 0.24
N LEU A 61 1.67 -1.16 0.35
CA LEU A 61 0.51 -0.33 0.69
C LEU A 61 -0.05 -0.76 2.03
N VAL A 62 -0.59 0.21 2.78
CA VAL A 62 -1.37 -0.03 3.99
C VAL A 62 -2.72 0.65 3.81
N PHE A 63 -3.79 -0.14 3.71
CA PHE A 63 -5.16 0.35 3.68
C PHE A 63 -5.73 0.34 5.10
N HIS A 64 -6.16 1.51 5.57
CA HIS A 64 -6.76 1.71 6.88
C HIS A 64 -8.28 1.63 6.81
N SER A 65 -8.93 1.24 7.91
CA SER A 65 -10.39 1.08 8.00
C SER A 65 -11.16 2.40 7.91
N ASP A 66 -10.50 3.53 8.14
CA ASP A 66 -11.08 4.87 8.03
C ASP A 66 -11.11 5.41 6.59
N GLY A 67 -10.73 4.59 5.60
CA GLY A 67 -10.68 4.99 4.21
C GLY A 67 -9.36 5.66 3.79
N THR A 68 -8.37 5.76 4.66
CA THR A 68 -7.03 6.27 4.30
C THR A 68 -6.12 5.16 3.78
N VAL A 69 -5.12 5.54 2.98
CA VAL A 69 -4.09 4.62 2.48
C VAL A 69 -2.73 5.31 2.43
N VAL A 70 -1.69 4.58 2.81
CA VAL A 70 -0.29 4.99 2.63
C VAL A 70 0.42 3.98 1.75
N ALA A 71 1.25 4.45 0.82
CA ALA A 71 2.07 3.58 -0.03
C ALA A 71 3.51 4.08 -0.11
N SER A 72 4.46 3.15 -0.15
CA SER A 72 5.83 3.45 -0.52
C SER A 72 6.35 2.35 -1.43
N GLY A 73 7.19 2.68 -2.39
CA GLY A 73 7.65 1.69 -3.36
C GLY A 73 8.90 2.13 -4.08
N GLY A 74 9.31 1.33 -5.07
CA GLY A 74 10.57 1.49 -5.78
C GLY A 74 10.81 2.94 -6.22
N ILE A 75 9.79 3.61 -6.78
CA ILE A 75 9.96 4.99 -7.28
C ILE A 75 10.14 6.04 -6.18
N ALA A 76 9.68 5.81 -4.95
CA ALA A 76 9.78 6.80 -3.86
C ALA A 76 11.23 7.21 -3.60
N PHE A 77 12.12 6.22 -3.65
CA PHE A 77 13.55 6.43 -3.48
C PHE A 77 14.29 6.24 -4.81
N GLY A 78 13.63 6.59 -5.94
CA GLY A 78 14.10 6.52 -7.35
C GLY A 78 14.77 5.21 -7.75
N GLY A 79 14.07 4.11 -7.43
CA GLY A 79 14.45 2.72 -7.67
C GLY A 79 14.37 2.26 -9.12
N THR A 80 14.54 3.15 -10.10
CA THR A 80 14.91 2.75 -11.46
C THR A 80 16.09 3.60 -11.93
N PRO A 81 17.08 3.03 -12.66
CA PRO A 81 18.23 3.79 -13.14
C PRO A 81 17.87 4.98 -14.03
N THR A 82 16.68 4.95 -14.65
CA THR A 82 16.15 5.98 -15.54
C THR A 82 15.29 7.03 -14.82
N ASN A 83 14.86 6.78 -13.58
CA ASN A 83 14.04 7.72 -12.84
C ASN A 83 14.92 8.72 -12.10
N ILE A 84 15.01 9.91 -12.66
CA ILE A 84 15.74 11.04 -12.07
C ILE A 84 14.94 11.73 -10.94
N PHE A 85 13.74 11.26 -10.60
CA PHE A 85 12.88 11.87 -9.58
C PHE A 85 12.79 11.02 -8.33
N ARG A 86 12.66 11.69 -7.18
CA ARG A 86 12.33 11.09 -5.89
C ARG A 86 10.95 11.54 -5.47
N TYR A 87 10.28 10.74 -4.65
CA TYR A 87 8.91 11.00 -4.22
C TYR A 87 8.79 10.79 -2.72
N THR A 88 7.97 11.59 -2.03
CA THR A 88 7.53 11.19 -0.69
C THR A 88 6.76 9.87 -0.77
N PRO A 89 6.58 9.16 0.36
CA PRO A 89 5.52 8.18 0.46
C PRO A 89 4.21 8.76 -0.08
N PHE A 90 3.47 7.94 -0.81
CA PHE A 90 2.17 8.29 -1.34
C PHE A 90 1.15 8.23 -0.21
N GLN A 91 0.30 9.24 -0.11
CA GLN A 91 -0.78 9.34 0.85
C GLN A 91 -2.09 9.50 0.08
N GLY A 92 -3.14 8.84 0.53
CA GLY A 92 -4.36 8.79 -0.25
C GLY A 92 -5.58 8.38 0.54
N VAL A 93 -6.67 8.26 -0.21
CA VAL A 93 -7.95 7.73 0.25
C VAL A 93 -8.42 6.63 -0.68
N TRP A 94 -9.23 5.73 -0.15
CA TRP A 94 -9.86 4.66 -0.90
C TRP A 94 -11.34 4.57 -0.55
N GLU A 95 -12.12 4.05 -1.50
CA GLU A 95 -13.55 3.79 -1.34
C GLU A 95 -13.92 2.46 -2.00
N ARG A 96 -14.93 1.80 -1.44
CA ARG A 96 -15.57 0.66 -2.06
C ARG A 96 -16.60 1.17 -3.07
N ILE A 97 -16.50 0.71 -4.31
CA ILE A 97 -17.45 1.07 -5.39
C ILE A 97 -18.29 -0.13 -5.85
N GLY A 98 -17.98 -1.33 -5.36
CA GLY A 98 -18.78 -2.54 -5.56
C GLY A 98 -18.39 -3.61 -4.53
N PRO A 99 -19.08 -4.77 -4.49
CA PRO A 99 -18.82 -5.82 -3.49
C PRO A 99 -17.34 -6.21 -3.41
N HIS A 100 -16.68 -6.32 -4.57
CA HIS A 100 -15.28 -6.73 -4.72
C HIS A 100 -14.44 -5.66 -5.43
N GLU A 101 -14.94 -4.43 -5.57
CA GLU A 101 -14.33 -3.39 -6.41
C GLU A 101 -14.10 -2.10 -5.61
N PHE A 102 -12.93 -1.51 -5.83
CA PHE A 102 -12.43 -0.37 -5.07
C PHE A 102 -11.79 0.66 -5.98
N ARG A 103 -11.79 1.91 -5.52
CA ARG A 103 -11.01 2.99 -6.10
C ARG A 103 -10.12 3.61 -5.03
N ALA A 104 -8.92 3.99 -5.42
CA ALA A 104 -8.01 4.74 -4.57
C ALA A 104 -7.38 5.92 -5.33
N THR A 105 -7.21 7.04 -4.64
CA THR A 105 -6.47 8.21 -5.13
C THR A 105 -5.34 8.51 -4.18
N PHE A 106 -4.13 8.67 -4.72
CA PHE A 106 -2.93 8.93 -3.95
C PHE A 106 -2.23 10.19 -4.46
N TYR A 107 -1.59 10.91 -3.55
CA TYR A 107 -0.74 12.05 -3.83
C TYR A 107 0.65 11.84 -3.25
N SER A 108 1.66 12.43 -3.90
CA SER A 108 3.02 12.48 -3.41
C SER A 108 3.73 13.72 -3.92
N LEU A 109 4.63 14.29 -3.11
CA LEU A 109 5.52 15.35 -3.55
C LEU A 109 6.64 14.76 -4.40
N ARG A 110 6.95 15.40 -5.54
CA ARG A 110 7.95 14.96 -6.51
C ARG A 110 9.13 15.91 -6.53
N PHE A 111 10.32 15.36 -6.31
CA PHE A 111 11.58 16.09 -6.25
C PHE A 111 12.48 15.72 -7.42
N ASP A 112 13.18 16.71 -7.96
CA ASP A 112 14.29 16.45 -8.87
C ASP A 112 15.44 15.80 -8.06
N GLY A 113 15.91 14.65 -8.53
CA GLY A 113 16.87 13.84 -7.79
C GLY A 113 18.29 14.40 -7.77
N ALA A 114 18.63 15.33 -8.67
CA ALA A 114 19.94 15.97 -8.71
C ALA A 114 19.99 17.22 -7.82
N SER A 115 18.99 18.10 -7.92
CA SER A 115 18.91 19.36 -7.18
C SER A 115 18.22 19.23 -5.82
N GLY A 116 17.43 18.17 -5.60
CA GLY A 116 16.61 17.99 -4.40
C GLY A 116 15.42 18.95 -4.32
N LEU A 117 15.16 19.74 -5.36
CA LEU A 117 14.08 20.73 -5.37
C LEU A 117 12.73 20.08 -5.65
N LEU A 118 11.68 20.62 -5.02
CA LEU A 118 10.30 20.26 -5.32
C LEU A 118 9.96 20.74 -6.74
N VAL A 119 9.54 19.81 -7.61
CA VAL A 119 9.23 20.09 -9.02
C VAL A 119 7.81 19.72 -9.42
N GLY A 120 7.04 19.10 -8.52
CA GLY A 120 5.64 18.80 -8.79
C GLY A 120 4.95 18.01 -7.70
N VAL A 121 3.68 17.75 -7.93
CA VAL A 121 2.86 16.80 -7.17
C VAL A 121 2.48 15.66 -8.11
N ALA A 122 2.73 14.43 -7.71
CA ALA A 122 2.26 13.24 -8.41
C ALA A 122 0.89 12.83 -7.89
N ARG A 123 -0.01 12.40 -8.79
CA ARG A 123 -1.30 11.82 -8.46
C ARG A 123 -1.45 10.45 -9.10
N LYS A 124 -1.78 9.44 -8.30
CA LYS A 124 -2.19 8.11 -8.77
C LYS A 124 -3.69 7.97 -8.60
N ARG A 125 -4.37 7.50 -9.63
CA ARG A 125 -5.78 7.10 -9.57
C ARG A 125 -5.86 5.64 -9.97
N THR A 126 -6.37 4.80 -9.09
CA THR A 126 -6.38 3.36 -9.25
C THR A 126 -7.79 2.83 -9.08
N GLN A 127 -8.18 1.90 -9.95
CA GLN A 127 -9.36 1.08 -9.80
C GLN A 127 -8.94 -0.38 -9.81
N PHE A 128 -9.42 -1.16 -8.84
CA PHE A 128 -8.96 -2.53 -8.65
C PHE A 128 -10.03 -3.40 -7.99
N TRP A 129 -9.89 -4.71 -8.17
CA TRP A 129 -10.85 -5.71 -7.73
C TRP A 129 -10.16 -7.01 -7.34
N PHE A 130 -10.84 -7.77 -6.49
CA PHE A 130 -10.37 -9.08 -6.06
C PHE A 130 -10.40 -10.08 -7.22
N VAL A 131 -9.34 -10.90 -7.37
CA VAL A 131 -9.21 -11.88 -8.45
C VAL A 131 -9.09 -13.28 -7.86
N GLY A 132 -10.13 -14.10 -8.04
CA GLY A 132 -10.16 -15.50 -7.62
C GLY A 132 -10.35 -15.71 -6.11
N ASP A 133 -9.69 -14.90 -5.28
CA ASP A 133 -9.75 -14.95 -3.82
C ASP A 133 -9.76 -13.55 -3.20
N PHE A 134 -9.63 -13.48 -1.87
CA PHE A 134 -9.63 -12.24 -1.10
C PHE A 134 -8.25 -11.84 -0.58
N ASP A 135 -7.21 -12.41 -1.16
CA ASP A 135 -5.82 -12.09 -0.86
C ASP A 135 -5.07 -11.59 -2.11
N HIS A 136 -5.73 -11.53 -3.26
CA HIS A 136 -5.16 -11.03 -4.51
C HIS A 136 -6.07 -10.01 -5.20
N PHE A 137 -5.46 -8.95 -5.70
CA PHE A 137 -6.12 -7.96 -6.54
C PHE A 137 -5.45 -7.83 -7.90
N ALA A 138 -6.25 -7.44 -8.89
CA ALA A 138 -5.77 -6.84 -10.11
C ALA A 138 -6.50 -5.52 -10.36
N GLY A 139 -5.93 -4.68 -11.20
CA GLY A 139 -6.55 -3.42 -11.54
C GLY A 139 -5.75 -2.61 -12.53
N THR A 140 -6.12 -1.34 -12.61
CA THR A 140 -5.41 -0.38 -13.43
C THR A 140 -5.13 0.89 -12.65
N MET A 141 -4.02 1.54 -12.99
CA MET A 141 -3.56 2.76 -12.36
C MET A 141 -3.17 3.78 -13.42
N ARG A 142 -3.66 5.01 -13.24
CA ARG A 142 -3.21 6.19 -13.98
C ARG A 142 -2.34 7.06 -13.08
N LEU A 143 -1.21 7.50 -13.63
CA LEU A 143 -0.27 8.38 -12.94
C LEU A 143 -0.15 9.70 -13.71
N ASP A 144 -0.52 10.79 -13.05
CA ASP A 144 -0.39 12.15 -13.56
C ASP A 144 0.57 12.95 -12.66
N VAL A 145 1.15 14.02 -13.19
CA VAL A 145 2.01 14.96 -12.49
C VAL A 145 1.48 16.38 -12.71
N LEU A 146 1.38 17.13 -11.63
CA LEU A 146 1.10 18.56 -11.63
C LEU A 146 2.44 19.30 -11.40
N PRO A 147 3.04 19.92 -12.43
CA PRO A 147 4.35 20.53 -12.30
C PRO A 147 4.28 21.82 -11.47
N CYS A 148 5.36 22.11 -10.75
CA CYS A 148 5.55 23.40 -10.09
C CYS A 148 6.34 24.35 -10.99
N THR A 149 5.99 25.63 -11.02
CA THR A 149 6.82 26.67 -11.67
C THR A 149 8.10 26.92 -10.87
N SER A 150 8.01 26.84 -9.53
CA SER A 150 9.14 26.90 -8.60
C SER A 150 8.78 26.11 -7.33
N PRO A 151 9.76 25.76 -6.47
CA PRO A 151 9.50 24.99 -5.25
C PRO A 151 8.51 25.63 -4.27
N VAL A 152 8.34 26.96 -4.34
CA VAL A 152 7.45 27.72 -3.44
C VAL A 152 6.17 28.21 -4.13
N THR A 153 5.98 27.90 -5.41
CA THR A 153 4.80 28.28 -6.21
C THR A 153 4.19 27.07 -6.89
N CYS A 154 4.10 25.95 -6.19
CA CYS A 154 3.38 24.77 -6.66
C CYS A 154 1.88 25.07 -6.71
N PRO A 155 1.19 24.73 -7.81
CA PRO A 155 -0.27 24.84 -7.87
C PRO A 155 -0.92 23.91 -6.84
N ASP A 156 -2.05 24.34 -6.30
CA ASP A 156 -2.86 23.52 -5.38
C ASP A 156 -3.52 22.37 -6.15
N PRO A 157 -3.25 21.10 -5.79
CA PRO A 157 -3.79 19.95 -6.50
C PRO A 157 -5.32 19.79 -6.39
N LEU A 158 -5.97 20.49 -5.45
CA LEU A 158 -7.43 20.46 -5.28
C LEU A 158 -8.17 21.45 -6.20
N SER A 159 -7.49 22.53 -6.62
CA SER A 159 -8.06 23.56 -7.48
C SER A 159 -7.48 23.59 -8.90
N ALA A 160 -6.39 22.85 -9.15
CA ALA A 160 -5.78 22.76 -10.47
C ALA A 160 -6.74 22.18 -11.53
N PRO A 161 -6.87 22.82 -12.71
CA PRO A 161 -7.73 22.31 -13.78
C PRO A 161 -7.18 21.00 -14.35
N VAL A 162 -8.05 20.22 -14.99
CA VAL A 162 -7.72 18.86 -15.46
C VAL A 162 -6.56 18.87 -16.48
N ASP A 163 -6.47 19.90 -17.31
CA ASP A 163 -5.43 20.07 -18.34
C ASP A 163 -4.07 20.52 -17.78
N ALA A 164 -4.01 21.01 -16.55
CA ALA A 164 -2.73 21.27 -15.86
C ALA A 164 -2.01 19.98 -15.46
N TRP A 165 -2.72 18.85 -15.39
CA TRP A 165 -2.16 17.55 -15.08
C TRP A 165 -1.53 16.91 -16.31
N GLN A 166 -0.23 16.66 -16.24
CA GLN A 166 0.54 16.05 -17.32
C GLN A 166 0.69 14.54 -17.07
N PRO A 167 0.70 13.70 -18.12
CA PRO A 167 1.03 12.28 -17.97
C PRO A 167 2.41 12.08 -17.35
N PHE A 168 2.59 10.97 -16.64
CA PHE A 168 3.90 10.59 -16.11
C PHE A 168 4.91 10.28 -17.22
N ASN A 169 6.11 10.86 -17.11
CA ASN A 169 7.24 10.66 -18.02
C ASN A 169 8.23 9.61 -17.49
N PRO A 170 8.98 8.90 -18.36
CA PRO A 170 9.20 9.22 -19.78
C PRO A 170 8.10 8.69 -20.72
N PRO A 171 7.81 9.41 -21.83
CA PRO A 171 7.07 8.84 -22.95
C PRO A 171 7.85 7.67 -23.56
N PRO A 172 7.20 6.66 -24.15
CA PRO A 172 5.75 6.49 -24.31
C PRO A 172 5.20 5.59 -23.20
N ALA A 173 5.15 6.07 -21.96
CA ALA A 173 4.39 5.36 -20.94
C ALA A 173 2.88 5.43 -21.31
N PRO A 174 2.15 4.31 -21.34
CA PRO A 174 0.71 4.33 -21.47
C PRO A 174 0.13 5.12 -20.31
N THR A 175 -0.94 5.83 -20.61
CA THR A 175 -1.70 6.65 -19.64
C THR A 175 -2.20 5.81 -18.45
N GLU A 176 -2.27 4.50 -18.63
CA GLU A 176 -2.78 3.53 -17.68
C GLU A 176 -1.88 2.28 -17.67
N VAL A 177 -1.53 1.81 -16.47
CA VAL A 177 -0.69 0.63 -16.25
C VAL A 177 -1.45 -0.39 -15.42
N SER A 178 -1.22 -1.67 -15.69
CA SER A 178 -1.81 -2.75 -14.90
C SER A 178 -1.15 -2.84 -13.54
N ILE A 179 -1.94 -3.23 -12.54
CA ILE A 179 -1.45 -3.53 -11.20
C ILE A 179 -1.85 -4.93 -10.78
N HIS A 180 -1.02 -5.53 -9.96
CA HIS A 180 -1.31 -6.74 -9.21
C HIS A 180 -0.94 -6.51 -7.75
N ALA A 181 -1.68 -7.10 -6.83
CA ALA A 181 -1.31 -7.03 -5.42
C ALA A 181 -1.65 -8.33 -4.70
N ALA A 182 -0.87 -8.64 -3.67
CA ALA A 182 -1.08 -9.77 -2.78
C ALA A 182 -1.07 -9.29 -1.32
N ARG A 183 -1.94 -9.86 -0.48
CA ARG A 183 -2.03 -9.50 0.93
C ARG A 183 -0.79 -10.00 1.68
N ILE A 184 -0.15 -9.10 2.42
CA ILE A 184 0.93 -9.45 3.36
C ILE A 184 0.32 -9.76 4.74
N SER A 185 -0.56 -8.89 5.22
CA SER A 185 -1.20 -9.03 6.52
C SER A 185 -2.56 -8.35 6.58
N SER A 186 -3.47 -8.90 7.37
CA SER A 186 -4.75 -8.27 7.73
C SER A 186 -4.66 -7.65 9.12
N VAL A 187 -5.48 -6.63 9.37
CA VAL A 187 -5.78 -6.20 10.74
C VAL A 187 -7.06 -6.93 11.14
N PRO A 188 -7.04 -7.80 12.17
CA PRO A 188 -8.26 -8.43 12.66
C PRO A 188 -9.20 -7.37 13.24
N TYR A 189 -10.49 -7.53 12.96
CA TYR A 189 -11.58 -6.75 13.56
C TYR A 189 -12.05 -7.39 14.86
#